data_AF-A0A7S0LH15-F1
#
_entry.id   AF-A0A7S0LH15-F1
#
_cell.length_a   1.000
_cell.length_b   1.000
_cell.length_c   1.000
_cell.angle_alpha   90.00
_cell.angle_beta   90.00
_cell.angle_gamma   90.00
#
_symmetry.space_group_name_H-M   'P 1'
#
loop_
_entity.id
_entity.type
_entity.pdbx_description
1 polymer ?
#
loop_
_entity_poly.entity_id
_entity_poly.type
_entity_poly.pdbx_seq_one_letter_code
_entity_poly.pdbx_strand_id
1 'polypeptide(L)'
;PISPRSSHSAVVCSVASGCASIDGRPYMFVFGGWGLQRCGGLHQCYRHFDDLFSLELNTMHWERVPVNTLEPMPYARKGHSATLLNGSKMLVFGGSAWTPDPEADNAYGATTKHANDVWLINMDG
;
A
#
# COMPACT_ATOMS: atom_id res chain seq x y z
N PRO A 1 12.54 -6.55 -5.81
CA PRO A 1 11.24 -6.23 -6.46
C PRO A 1 10.07 -6.63 -5.56
N ILE A 2 9.00 -5.84 -5.55
CA ILE A 2 7.79 -6.14 -4.77
C ILE A 2 6.98 -7.29 -5.40
N SER A 3 6.12 -7.94 -4.61
CA SER A 3 5.24 -8.99 -5.12
C SER A 3 4.29 -8.45 -6.21
N PRO A 4 4.02 -9.22 -7.29
CA PRO A 4 3.07 -8.83 -8.33
C PRO A 4 1.70 -8.50 -7.76
N ARG A 5 1.13 -7.38 -8.20
CA ARG A 5 -0.11 -6.82 -7.65
C ARG A 5 -0.86 -5.96 -8.65
N SER A 6 -2.17 -5.97 -8.57
CA SER A 6 -3.09 -5.13 -9.36
C SER A 6 -3.88 -4.19 -8.45
N SER A 7 -4.42 -3.12 -9.02
CA SER A 7 -5.28 -2.16 -8.32
C SER A 7 -4.61 -1.53 -7.07
N HIS A 8 -3.28 -1.40 -7.09
CA HIS A 8 -2.51 -0.62 -6.13
C HIS A 8 -2.51 0.86 -6.53
N SER A 9 -2.08 1.74 -5.62
CA SER A 9 -1.72 3.11 -5.99
C SER A 9 -0.20 3.24 -6.07
N ALA A 10 0.28 3.99 -7.07
CA ALA A 10 1.68 4.36 -7.21
C ALA A 10 1.81 5.89 -7.32
N VAL A 11 2.66 6.49 -6.50
CA VAL A 11 2.85 7.96 -6.43
C VAL A 11 4.33 8.29 -6.52
N VAL A 12 4.70 9.21 -7.42
CA VAL A 12 6.08 9.65 -7.61
C VAL A 12 6.33 10.96 -6.86
N CYS A 13 7.36 10.97 -6.01
CA CYS A 13 7.90 12.17 -5.40
C CYS A 13 9.25 12.50 -6.04
N SER A 14 9.33 13.64 -6.71
CA SER A 14 10.58 14.19 -7.21
C SER A 14 10.48 15.71 -7.23
N VAL A 15 11.62 16.40 -7.25
CA VAL A 15 11.66 17.87 -7.36
C VAL A 15 10.89 18.34 -8.60
N ALA A 16 10.96 17.58 -9.70
CA ALA A 16 10.21 17.85 -10.94
C ALA A 16 8.69 17.73 -10.77
N SER A 17 8.20 16.90 -9.83
CA SER A 17 6.78 16.80 -9.49
C SER A 17 6.36 17.76 -8.36
N GLY A 18 7.23 18.72 -7.98
CA GLY A 18 6.96 19.65 -6.89
C GLY A 18 6.98 19.00 -5.51
N CYS A 19 7.54 17.80 -5.41
CA CYS A 19 7.65 17.04 -4.17
C CYS A 19 9.12 16.95 -3.75
N ALA A 20 9.41 17.27 -2.48
CA ALA A 20 10.72 17.04 -1.90
C ALA A 20 10.63 15.84 -0.95
N SER A 21 11.32 14.74 -1.27
CA SER A 21 11.58 13.70 -0.27
C SER A 21 12.51 14.27 0.81
N ILE A 22 12.54 13.62 1.97
CA ILE A 22 13.36 14.05 3.12
C ILE A 22 14.85 14.19 2.75
N ASP A 23 15.33 13.34 1.85
CA ASP A 23 16.71 13.28 1.39
C ASP A 23 16.95 13.90 0.00
N GLY A 24 15.92 14.50 -0.61
CA GLY A 24 15.96 15.11 -1.93
C GLY A 24 16.05 14.15 -3.12
N ARG A 25 16.01 12.83 -2.91
CA ARG A 25 16.06 11.82 -3.99
C ARG A 25 14.68 11.52 -4.58
N PRO A 26 14.59 11.18 -5.88
CA PRO A 26 13.33 10.81 -6.50
C PRO A 26 12.89 9.40 -6.08
N TYR A 27 11.66 9.28 -5.58
CA TYR A 27 11.07 8.02 -5.15
C TYR A 27 9.73 7.77 -5.82
N MET A 28 9.42 6.50 -6.05
CA MET A 28 8.05 6.03 -6.28
C MET A 28 7.58 5.23 -5.07
N PHE A 29 6.43 5.59 -4.52
CA PHE A 29 5.78 4.88 -3.42
C PHE A 29 4.62 4.04 -3.95
N VAL A 30 4.51 2.81 -3.48
CA VAL A 30 3.46 1.87 -3.86
C VAL A 30 2.74 1.38 -2.60
N PHE A 31 1.42 1.60 -2.55
CA PHE A 31 0.58 1.15 -1.44
C PHE A 31 -0.53 0.21 -1.91
N GLY A 32 -0.71 -0.86 -1.13
CA GLY A 32 -1.82 -1.80 -1.24
C GLY A 32 -1.90 -2.56 -2.56
N GLY A 33 -3.12 -2.83 -2.99
CA GLY A 33 -3.45 -3.68 -4.13
C GLY A 33 -3.77 -5.12 -3.73
N TRP A 34 -3.84 -6.00 -4.72
CA TRP A 34 -4.06 -7.42 -4.50
C TRP A 34 -3.31 -8.25 -5.54
N GLY A 35 -3.01 -9.50 -5.23
CA GLY A 35 -2.32 -10.39 -6.14
C GLY A 35 -2.38 -11.84 -5.68
N LEU A 36 -1.72 -12.70 -6.45
CA LEU A 36 -1.57 -14.12 -6.11
C LEU A 36 -0.21 -14.34 -5.47
N GLN A 37 -0.20 -15.01 -4.32
CA GLN A 37 1.03 -15.41 -3.65
C GLN A 37 1.02 -16.89 -3.30
N ARG A 38 2.20 -17.51 -3.28
CA ARG A 38 2.32 -18.90 -2.86
C ARG A 38 1.98 -19.04 -1.38
N CYS A 39 1.07 -19.97 -1.09
CA CYS A 39 0.60 -20.28 0.26
C CYS A 39 0.87 -21.73 0.67
N GLY A 40 1.56 -22.50 -0.18
CA GLY A 40 1.97 -23.89 0.10
C GLY A 40 2.14 -24.70 -1.19
N GLY A 41 3.27 -25.38 -1.34
CA GLY A 41 3.58 -26.17 -2.55
C GLY A 41 3.48 -25.33 -3.83
N LEU A 42 2.66 -25.80 -4.78
CA LEU A 42 2.37 -25.13 -6.04
C LEU A 42 1.09 -24.25 -5.99
N HIS A 43 0.42 -24.16 -4.84
CA HIS A 43 -0.83 -23.40 -4.71
C HIS A 43 -0.58 -21.88 -4.67
N GLN A 44 -1.45 -21.15 -5.36
CA GLN A 44 -1.54 -19.69 -5.33
C GLN A 44 -2.81 -19.27 -4.59
N CYS A 45 -2.65 -18.42 -3.59
CA CYS A 45 -3.74 -17.85 -2.82
C CYS A 45 -3.88 -16.36 -3.12
N TYR A 46 -5.11 -15.86 -3.02
CA TYR A 46 -5.38 -14.42 -3.06
C TYR A 46 -4.76 -13.75 -1.84
N ARG A 47 -4.01 -12.68 -2.08
CA ARG A 47 -3.47 -11.80 -1.06
C ARG A 47 -3.89 -10.37 -1.36
N HIS A 48 -4.47 -9.74 -0.34
CA HIS A 48 -4.67 -8.30 -0.30
C HIS A 48 -3.50 -7.68 0.45
N PHE A 49 -3.03 -6.53 -0.01
CA PHE A 49 -1.87 -5.87 0.56
C PHE A 49 -2.29 -4.60 1.33
N ASP A 50 -1.66 -4.40 2.48
CA ASP A 50 -1.64 -3.21 3.34
C ASP A 50 -0.21 -2.69 3.53
N ASP A 51 0.72 -3.15 2.68
CA ASP A 51 2.12 -2.79 2.74
C ASP A 51 2.42 -1.52 1.92
N LEU A 52 3.48 -0.83 2.34
CA LEU A 52 4.02 0.35 1.68
C LEU A 52 5.47 0.08 1.28
N PHE A 53 5.78 0.33 0.02
CA PHE A 53 7.13 0.19 -0.54
C PHE A 53 7.56 1.47 -1.24
N SER A 54 8.86 1.74 -1.21
CA SER A 54 9.51 2.79 -1.97
C SER A 54 10.45 2.17 -3.01
N LEU A 55 10.55 2.82 -4.17
CA LEU A 55 11.54 2.58 -5.20
C LEU A 55 12.37 3.84 -5.35
N GLU A 56 13.66 3.78 -5.02
CA GLU A 56 14.60 4.85 -5.36
C GLU A 56 14.83 4.81 -6.87
N LEU A 57 14.52 5.92 -7.56
CA LEU A 57 14.41 5.95 -9.02
C LEU A 57 15.76 6.06 -9.75
N ASN A 58 16.85 6.39 -9.06
CA ASN A 58 18.18 6.46 -9.67
C ASN A 58 18.87 5.08 -9.68
N THR A 59 18.73 4.33 -8.59
CA THR A 59 19.36 3.03 -8.34
C THR A 59 18.40 1.88 -8.61
N MET A 60 17.12 2.16 -8.81
CA MET A 60 16.06 1.17 -8.99
C MET A 60 16.00 0.16 -7.83
N HIS A 61 16.30 0.63 -6.61
CA HIS A 61 16.32 -0.17 -5.40
C HIS A 61 14.98 -0.10 -4.68
N TRP A 62 14.42 -1.27 -4.35
CA TRP A 62 13.15 -1.40 -3.63
C TRP A 62 13.39 -1.56 -2.15
N GLU A 63 12.66 -0.80 -1.34
CA GLU A 63 12.68 -0.92 0.11
C GLU A 63 11.26 -0.93 0.66
N ARG A 64 11.07 -1.67 1.75
CA ARG A 64 9.82 -1.57 2.51
C ARG A 64 9.91 -0.33 3.37
N VAL A 65 8.91 0.55 3.27
CA VAL A 65 8.86 1.76 4.10
C VAL A 65 8.42 1.34 5.51
N PRO A 66 9.21 1.65 6.55
CA PRO A 66 8.75 1.51 7.92
C PRO A 66 7.54 2.42 8.13
N VAL A 67 6.45 1.85 8.60
CA VAL A 67 5.27 2.61 9.03
C VAL A 67 5.17 2.51 10.54
N ASN A 68 4.79 3.60 11.20
CA ASN A 68 4.63 3.63 12.64
C ASN A 68 3.54 2.64 13.06
N THR A 69 3.92 1.53 13.71
CA THR A 69 2.99 0.48 14.13
C THR A 69 2.10 0.88 15.30
N LEU A 70 2.41 2.00 15.98
CA LEU A 70 1.56 2.58 17.01
C LEU A 70 0.43 3.42 16.42
N GLU A 71 0.54 3.83 15.15
CA GLU A 71 -0.50 4.57 14.45
C GLU A 71 -1.48 3.62 13.74
N PRO A 72 -2.79 3.94 13.71
CA PRO A 72 -3.77 3.15 12.98
C PRO A 72 -3.45 3.08 11.50
N MET A 73 -3.38 1.86 10.96
CA MET A 73 -3.22 1.61 9.53
C MET A 73 -4.53 1.16 8.89
N PRO A 74 -4.80 1.57 7.65
CA PRO A 74 -5.92 1.02 6.90
C PRO A 74 -5.77 -0.50 6.72
N TYR A 75 -6.89 -1.22 6.77
CA TYR A 75 -6.92 -2.60 6.27
C TYR A 75 -6.44 -2.68 4.82
N ALA A 76 -5.90 -3.86 4.47
CA ALA A 76 -5.45 -4.19 3.13
C ALA A 76 -6.52 -3.83 2.10
N ARG A 77 -6.14 -3.09 1.05
CA ARG A 77 -7.13 -2.49 0.16
C ARG A 77 -6.65 -2.36 -1.27
N LYS A 78 -7.62 -2.39 -2.19
CA LYS A 78 -7.41 -2.27 -3.64
C LYS A 78 -8.34 -1.24 -4.25
N GLY A 79 -7.95 -0.68 -5.39
CA GLY A 79 -8.74 0.31 -6.13
C GLY A 79 -9.00 1.58 -5.34
N HIS A 80 -8.10 1.93 -4.42
CA HIS A 80 -8.13 3.17 -3.65
C HIS A 80 -7.37 4.27 -4.40
N SER A 81 -7.47 5.51 -3.94
CA SER A 81 -6.59 6.60 -4.36
C SER A 81 -5.56 6.88 -3.28
N ALA A 82 -4.34 7.22 -3.66
CA ALA A 82 -3.31 7.68 -2.75
C ALA A 82 -2.62 8.94 -3.29
N THR A 83 -2.24 9.84 -2.39
CA THR A 83 -1.40 11.01 -2.71
C THR A 83 -0.38 11.24 -1.62
N LEU A 84 0.75 11.86 -1.98
CA LEU A 84 1.80 12.19 -1.04
C LEU A 84 1.63 13.61 -0.51
N LEU A 85 1.77 13.77 0.80
CA LEU A 85 1.72 15.03 1.52
C LEU A 85 3.12 15.32 2.07
N ASN A 86 3.70 16.45 1.66
CA ASN A 86 4.98 16.97 2.15
C ASN A 86 6.15 15.96 2.09
N GLY A 87 6.10 14.98 1.18
CA GLY A 87 7.18 14.00 1.00
C GLY A 87 7.26 12.88 2.03
N SER A 88 6.62 13.02 3.20
CA SER A 88 6.76 12.08 4.32
C SER A 88 5.46 11.46 4.83
N LYS A 89 4.31 11.87 4.29
CA LYS A 89 3.01 11.27 4.64
C LYS A 89 2.26 10.88 3.39
N MET A 90 1.49 9.79 3.47
CA MET A 90 0.61 9.36 2.39
C MET A 90 -0.84 9.46 2.84
N LEU A 91 -1.66 10.17 2.07
CA LEU A 91 -3.10 10.21 2.24
C LEU A 91 -3.74 9.15 1.35
N VAL A 92 -4.53 8.26 1.92
CA VAL A 92 -5.25 7.20 1.22
C VAL A 92 -6.75 7.42 1.36
N PHE A 93 -7.49 7.38 0.26
CA PHE A 93 -8.94 7.55 0.25
C PHE A 93 -9.65 6.38 -0.42
N GLY A 94 -10.65 5.86 0.29
CA GLY A 94 -11.63 4.89 -0.20
C GLY A 94 -11.04 3.58 -0.71
N GLY A 95 -11.65 3.06 -1.78
CA GLY A 95 -11.32 1.78 -2.40
C GLY A 95 -12.13 0.61 -1.84
N SER A 96 -11.55 -0.58 -1.91
CA SER A 96 -12.16 -1.82 -1.43
C SER A 96 -11.26 -2.45 -0.37
N ALA A 97 -11.69 -2.37 0.89
CA ALA A 97 -10.98 -2.86 2.05
C ALA A 97 -11.28 -4.34 2.30
N TRP A 98 -10.24 -5.12 2.59
CA TRP A 98 -10.31 -6.51 2.97
C TRP A 98 -10.38 -6.61 4.49
N THR A 99 -11.59 -6.80 5.01
CA THR A 99 -11.86 -6.73 6.45
C THR A 99 -12.21 -8.12 6.99
N PRO A 100 -11.71 -8.51 8.18
CA PRO A 100 -12.20 -9.68 8.88
C PRO A 100 -13.72 -9.62 9.03
N ASP A 101 -14.37 -10.75 8.79
CA ASP A 101 -15.82 -10.86 8.78
C ASP A 101 -16.21 -12.23 9.35
N PRO A 102 -16.63 -12.28 10.63
CA PRO A 102 -16.99 -13.53 11.30
C PRO A 102 -18.17 -14.27 10.67
N GLU A 103 -19.00 -13.56 9.90
CA GLU A 103 -20.17 -14.11 9.22
C GLU A 103 -19.85 -14.53 7.77
N ALA A 104 -18.60 -14.36 7.34
CA ALA A 104 -18.18 -14.71 5.99
C ALA A 104 -18.23 -16.22 5.78
N ASP A 105 -19.13 -16.67 4.91
CA ASP A 105 -19.18 -18.05 4.40
C ASP A 105 -18.12 -18.27 3.31
N ASN A 106 -16.84 -18.08 3.66
CA ASN A 106 -15.71 -18.35 2.79
C ASN A 106 -14.46 -18.78 3.60
N ALA A 107 -13.52 -19.46 2.95
CA ALA A 107 -12.32 -19.98 3.59
C ALA A 107 -11.34 -18.90 4.12
N TYR A 108 -11.58 -17.62 3.83
CA TYR A 108 -10.70 -16.54 4.25
C TYR A 108 -11.13 -15.85 5.55
N GLY A 109 -12.37 -16.05 6.01
CA GLY A 109 -12.90 -15.37 7.20
C GLY A 109 -12.93 -13.84 7.07
N ALA A 110 -13.00 -13.34 5.84
CA ALA A 110 -12.93 -11.93 5.51
C ALA A 110 -13.73 -11.63 4.25
N THR A 111 -14.22 -10.39 4.15
CA THR A 111 -14.97 -9.90 3.00
C THR A 111 -14.38 -8.59 2.48
N THR A 112 -14.67 -8.30 1.21
CA THR A 112 -14.35 -7.01 0.61
C THR A 112 -15.47 -6.04 0.91
N LYS A 113 -15.18 -4.93 1.59
CA LYS A 113 -16.11 -3.83 1.85
C LYS A 113 -15.70 -2.58 1.08
N HIS A 114 -16.66 -1.93 0.43
CA HIS A 114 -16.41 -0.63 -0.19
C HIS A 114 -16.17 0.42 0.89
N ALA A 115 -15.06 1.14 0.75
CA ALA A 115 -14.61 2.11 1.73
C ALA A 115 -14.81 3.53 1.20
N ASN A 116 -15.24 4.43 2.08
CA ASN A 116 -15.33 5.89 1.88
C ASN A 116 -14.53 6.64 2.95
N ASP A 117 -13.54 5.97 3.55
CA ASP A 117 -12.71 6.47 4.63
C ASP A 117 -11.44 7.17 4.12
N VAL A 118 -10.82 7.96 5.00
CA VAL A 118 -9.55 8.65 4.76
C VAL A 118 -8.53 8.14 5.78
N TRP A 119 -7.34 7.81 5.31
CA TRP A 119 -6.21 7.39 6.15
C TRP A 119 -5.00 8.25 5.87
N LEU A 120 -4.26 8.57 6.92
CA LEU A 120 -2.97 9.23 6.85
C LEU A 120 -1.90 8.25 7.34
N ILE A 121 -1.00 7.85 6.46
CA ILE A 121 0.10 6.94 6.77
C ILE A 121 1.36 7.79 6.94
N ASN A 122 1.94 7.74 8.14
CA ASN A 122 3.21 8.39 8.44
C ASN A 122 4.39 7.52 8.01
N MET A 123 5.31 8.08 7.22
CA MET A 123 6.49 7.39 6.68
C MET A 123 7.80 7.80 7.36
N ASP A 124 7.73 8.69 8.37
CA ASP A 124 8.88 9.17 9.16
C ASP A 124 9.35 8.16 10.24
N GLY A 125 9.17 6.86 10.00
CA GLY A 125 9.41 5.78 10.98
C GLY A 125 10.88 5.56 11.35
#